data_AF-A0A9E4K3K7-F1
#
_entry.id   AF-A0A9E4K3K7-F1
#
_cell.length_a   1.000
_cell.length_b   1.000
_cell.length_c   1.000
_cell.angle_alpha   90.00
_cell.angle_beta   90.00
_cell.angle_gamma   90.00
#
_symmetry.space_group_name_H-M   'P 1'
#
loop_
_entity.id
_entity.type
_entity.pdbx_description
1 polymer ?
#
loop_
_entity_poly.entity_id
_entity_poly.type
_entity_poly.pdbx_seq_one_letter_code
_entity_poly.pdbx_strand_id
1 'polypeptide(L)'
;MGGEKPGKRGRDSRNKIPFEAAIEMRQDGRPLKIHLCRIRGFRSTEITRYAKARLVSGSTVYSDGLYCFKAVTDTEHEHIALFMDGGRKSVRLFIFK
;
A
#
# COMPACT_ATOMS: atom_id res chain seq x y z
N MET A 1 -17.03 -13.31 1.22
CA MET A 1 -15.72 -12.62 1.13
C MET A 1 -14.59 -13.63 0.93
N GLY A 2 -13.34 -13.20 0.81
CA GLY A 2 -12.21 -14.08 0.47
C GLY A 2 -12.12 -15.31 1.37
N GLY A 3 -12.08 -16.50 0.78
CA GLY A 3 -12.04 -17.78 1.51
C GLY A 3 -13.41 -18.43 1.74
N GLU A 4 -14.51 -17.68 1.59
CA GLU A 4 -15.88 -18.21 1.76
C GLU A 4 -16.40 -18.95 0.52
N LYS A 5 -16.02 -18.48 -0.67
CA LYS A 5 -16.43 -19.08 -1.96
C LYS A 5 -15.24 -19.72 -2.67
N PRO A 6 -15.44 -20.89 -3.34
CA PRO A 6 -14.43 -21.49 -4.20
C PRO A 6 -13.95 -20.51 -5.28
N GLY A 7 -12.67 -20.56 -5.64
CA GLY A 7 -12.09 -19.71 -6.68
C GLY A 7 -10.60 -19.46 -6.50
N LYS A 8 -10.05 -18.59 -7.36
CA LYS A 8 -8.63 -18.19 -7.33
C LYS A 8 -8.26 -17.70 -5.92
N ARG A 9 -7.21 -18.28 -5.34
CA ARG A 9 -6.63 -17.84 -4.06
C ARG A 9 -5.77 -16.58 -4.27
N GLY A 10 -5.59 -15.80 -3.21
CA GLY A 10 -4.66 -14.66 -3.22
C GLY A 10 -5.20 -13.41 -3.93
N ARG A 11 -4.27 -12.65 -4.53
CA ARG A 11 -4.52 -11.40 -5.29
C ARG A 11 -5.31 -11.69 -6.57
N ASP A 12 -6.07 -10.70 -7.04
CA ASP A 12 -6.97 -10.78 -8.22
C ASP A 12 -8.02 -11.90 -8.16
N SER A 13 -8.34 -12.37 -6.95
CA SER A 13 -9.51 -13.22 -6.77
C SER A 13 -10.77 -12.41 -7.01
N ARG A 14 -11.66 -12.87 -7.90
CA ARG A 14 -12.99 -12.27 -8.10
C ARG A 14 -13.84 -12.25 -6.83
N ASN A 15 -13.49 -13.06 -5.84
CA ASN A 15 -14.19 -13.14 -4.54
C ASN A 15 -13.66 -12.10 -3.53
N LYS A 16 -12.73 -11.22 -3.93
CA LYS A 16 -12.14 -10.17 -3.09
C LYS A 16 -12.26 -8.82 -3.77
N ILE A 17 -12.53 -7.79 -2.96
CA ILE A 17 -12.49 -6.40 -3.39
C ILE A 17 -11.10 -5.85 -3.01
N PRO A 18 -10.28 -5.41 -3.97
CA PRO A 18 -9.01 -4.79 -3.66
C PRO A 18 -9.23 -3.38 -3.11
N PHE A 19 -8.43 -3.00 -2.13
CA PHE A 19 -8.42 -1.65 -1.56
C PHE A 19 -6.98 -1.30 -1.15
N GLU A 20 -6.67 -0.01 -1.23
CA GLU A 20 -5.46 0.56 -0.65
C GLU A 20 -5.73 0.98 0.80
N ALA A 21 -4.76 0.67 1.66
CA ALA A 21 -4.72 1.14 3.03
C ALA A 21 -3.47 1.99 3.21
N ALA A 22 -3.65 3.30 3.33
CA ALA A 22 -2.56 4.24 3.59
C ALA A 22 -2.66 4.78 5.01
N ILE A 23 -1.50 4.93 5.65
CA ILE A 23 -1.37 5.51 6.98
C ILE A 23 -0.48 6.74 6.87
N GLU A 24 -1.00 7.88 7.30
CA GLU A 24 -0.21 9.10 7.49
C GLU A 24 0.52 8.99 8.83
N MET A 25 1.84 9.18 8.82
CA MET A 25 2.66 9.10 10.03
C MET A 25 3.06 10.49 10.52
N ARG A 26 3.03 10.68 11.83
CA ARG A 26 3.62 11.86 12.48
C ARG A 26 5.14 11.75 12.53
N GLN A 27 5.79 12.89 12.71
CA GLN A 27 7.24 12.97 12.88
C GLN A 27 7.75 12.21 14.13
N ASP A 28 6.91 12.01 15.16
CA ASP A 28 7.23 11.22 16.35
C ASP A 28 7.05 9.69 16.14
N GLY A 29 6.72 9.27 14.91
CA GLY A 29 6.55 7.87 14.52
C GLY A 29 5.17 7.28 14.83
N ARG A 30 4.21 8.09 15.28
CA ARG A 30 2.84 7.63 15.58
C ARG A 30 1.92 7.79 14.36
N PRO A 31 0.98 6.86 14.13
CA PRO A 31 -0.02 7.03 13.08
C PRO A 31 -0.94 8.22 13.38
N LEU A 32 -1.18 9.08 12.39
CA LEU A 32 -2.07 10.24 12.48
C LEU A 32 -3.44 9.96 11.88
N LYS A 33 -3.47 9.44 10.64
CA LYS A 33 -4.70 9.14 9.90
C LYS A 33 -4.56 7.83 9.16
N ILE A 34 -5.68 7.12 9.03
CA ILE A 34 -5.81 5.98 8.14
C ILE A 34 -6.79 6.33 7.01
N HIS A 35 -6.44 5.95 5.79
CA HIS A 35 -7.29 6.07 4.62
C HIS A 35 -7.44 4.70 3.96
N LEU A 36 -8.67 4.20 3.93
CA LEU A 36 -9.04 2.96 3.25
C LEU A 36 -9.83 3.30 1.99
N CYS A 37 -9.30 2.96 0.82
CA CYS A 37 -9.91 3.31 -0.45
C CYS A 37 -10.00 2.11 -1.37
N ARG A 38 -11.20 1.80 -1.85
CA ARG A 38 -11.37 0.77 -2.87
C ARG A 38 -10.67 1.18 -4.17
N ILE A 39 -9.88 0.27 -4.72
CA ILE A 39 -9.25 0.42 -6.04
C ILE A 39 -9.84 -0.60 -7.01
N ARG A 40 -9.60 -0.43 -8.31
CA ARG A 40 -10.04 -1.44 -9.29
C ARG A 40 -9.13 -2.67 -9.30
N GLY A 41 -7.90 -2.52 -8.83
CA GLY A 41 -6.91 -3.59 -8.67
C GLY A 41 -5.52 -3.02 -8.44
N PHE A 42 -4.58 -3.88 -8.05
CA PHE A 42 -3.18 -3.51 -7.80
C PHE A 42 -2.43 -3.36 -9.13
N ARG A 43 -2.69 -2.23 -9.82
CA ARG A 43 -2.12 -1.89 -11.13
C ARG A 43 -1.43 -0.54 -11.03
N SER A 44 -0.29 -0.38 -11.70
CA SER A 44 0.49 0.87 -11.69
C SER A 44 -0.37 2.10 -11.98
N THR A 45 -1.24 2.04 -12.99
CA THR A 45 -2.15 3.14 -13.34
C THR A 45 -3.12 3.52 -12.22
N GLU A 46 -3.62 2.55 -11.46
CA GLU A 46 -4.50 2.81 -10.31
C GLU A 46 -3.72 3.39 -9.13
N ILE A 47 -2.48 2.94 -8.90
CA ILE A 47 -1.61 3.50 -7.86
C ILE A 47 -1.21 4.94 -8.19
N THR A 48 -0.79 5.23 -9.42
CA THR A 48 -0.49 6.61 -9.85
C THR A 48 -1.69 7.52 -9.66
N ARG A 49 -2.89 7.06 -10.07
CA ARG A 49 -4.14 7.80 -9.86
C ARG A 49 -4.44 8.03 -8.38
N TYR A 50 -4.27 7.00 -7.56
CA TYR A 50 -4.46 7.10 -6.12
C TYR A 50 -3.49 8.11 -5.50
N ALA A 51 -2.20 8.02 -5.82
CA ALA A 51 -1.16 8.91 -5.31
C ALA A 51 -1.45 10.37 -5.63
N LYS A 52 -1.74 10.71 -6.90
CA LYS A 52 -2.08 12.08 -7.32
C LYS A 52 -3.30 12.64 -6.60
N ALA A 53 -4.28 11.79 -6.26
CA ALA A 53 -5.55 12.25 -5.70
C ALA A 53 -5.56 12.30 -4.17
N ARG A 54 -4.71 11.51 -3.49
CA ARG A 54 -4.86 11.21 -2.06
C ARG A 54 -3.60 11.43 -1.23
N LEU A 55 -2.44 11.56 -1.86
CA LEU A 55 -1.18 11.80 -1.16
C LEU A 55 -0.76 13.26 -1.35
N VAL A 56 -0.08 13.80 -0.34
CA VAL A 56 0.46 15.16 -0.39
C VAL A 56 1.73 15.14 -1.22
N SER A 57 1.80 15.97 -2.26
CA SER A 57 3.00 16.13 -3.08
C SER A 57 4.24 16.38 -2.22
N GLY A 58 5.35 15.75 -2.58
CA GLY A 58 6.61 15.72 -1.85
C GLY A 58 6.68 14.66 -0.74
N SER A 59 5.62 13.88 -0.48
CA SER A 59 5.65 12.85 0.56
C SER A 59 6.49 11.63 0.15
N THR A 60 7.17 11.03 1.13
CA THR A 60 7.82 9.71 1.00
C THR A 60 6.83 8.60 1.32
N VAL A 61 6.67 7.65 0.38
CA VAL A 61 5.76 6.52 0.51
C VAL A 61 6.55 5.23 0.80
N TYR A 62 6.15 4.52 1.84
CA TYR A 62 6.70 3.22 2.21
C TYR A 62 5.70 2.11 1.88
N SER A 63 6.10 1.05 1.17
CA SER A 63 5.20 -0.08 0.85
C SER A 63 5.90 -1.45 0.80
N ASP A 64 5.13 -2.53 0.82
CA ASP A 64 5.58 -3.94 0.94
C ASP A 64 6.25 -4.53 -0.33
N GLY A 65 6.72 -3.66 -1.24
CA GLY A 65 7.51 -4.05 -2.41
C GLY A 65 6.72 -4.65 -3.57
N LEU A 66 5.37 -4.67 -3.52
CA LEU A 66 4.58 -5.04 -4.68
C LEU A 66 4.87 -4.07 -5.86
N TYR A 67 5.18 -4.62 -7.03
CA TYR A 67 5.74 -3.86 -8.17
C TYR A 67 4.92 -2.62 -8.56
N CYS A 68 3.58 -2.69 -8.51
CA CYS A 68 2.73 -1.55 -8.89
C CYS A 68 2.92 -0.31 -8.02
N PHE A 69 3.46 -0.45 -6.79
CA PHE A 69 3.72 0.68 -5.93
C PHE A 69 4.85 1.58 -6.41
N LYS A 70 5.76 1.08 -7.27
CA LYS A 70 6.77 1.93 -7.91
C LYS A 70 6.15 3.07 -8.70
N ALA A 71 4.92 2.91 -9.20
CA ALA A 71 4.21 3.92 -9.98
C ALA A 71 3.86 5.21 -9.19
N VAL A 72 4.11 5.22 -7.87
CA VAL A 72 4.10 6.44 -7.06
C VAL A 72 5.19 7.41 -7.52
N THR A 73 6.34 6.94 -8.01
CA THR A 73 7.43 7.80 -8.52
C THR A 73 7.11 8.47 -9.85
N ASP A 74 6.04 8.06 -10.54
CA ASP A 74 5.52 8.74 -11.74
C ASP A 74 4.75 10.03 -11.38
N THR A 75 4.82 10.43 -10.12
CA THR A 75 4.18 11.59 -9.52
C THR A 75 5.22 12.28 -8.62
N GLU A 76 4.88 13.43 -8.03
CA GLU A 76 5.78 14.17 -7.13
C GLU A 76 5.93 13.49 -5.76
N HIS A 77 6.32 12.22 -5.72
CA HIS A 77 6.45 11.44 -4.49
C HIS A 77 7.69 10.54 -4.56
N GLU A 78 8.34 10.37 -3.42
CA GLU A 78 9.42 9.39 -3.27
C GLU A 78 8.83 8.03 -2.88
N HIS A 79 9.45 6.93 -3.32
CA HIS A 79 9.02 5.57 -2.97
C HIS A 79 10.16 4.75 -2.36
N ILE A 80 9.90 4.19 -1.18
CA ILE A 80 10.80 3.27 -0.48
C ILE A 80 10.09 1.92 -0.33
N ALA A 81 10.59 0.92 -1.06
CA ALA A 81 10.11 -0.45 -0.95
C ALA A 81 10.73 -1.16 0.25
N LEU A 82 9.87 -1.78 1.06
CA LEU A 82 10.23 -2.52 2.27
C LEU A 82 10.25 -4.00 1.94
N PHE A 83 11.46 -4.55 1.82
CA PHE A 83 11.64 -5.98 1.63
C PHE A 83 11.71 -6.67 2.98
N MET A 84 10.66 -7.40 3.32
CA MET A 84 10.59 -8.20 4.53
C MET A 84 11.08 -9.63 4.24
N ASP A 85 12.07 -10.09 4.99
CA ASP A 85 12.65 -11.43 4.94
C ASP A 85 11.75 -12.49 5.61
N GLY A 86 10.44 -12.45 5.40
CA GLY A 86 9.49 -13.54 5.72
C GLY A 86 9.42 -14.06 7.17
N GLY A 87 10.20 -13.53 8.12
CA GLY A 87 10.33 -14.04 9.48
C GLY A 87 9.67 -13.17 10.56
N ARG A 88 9.61 -13.66 11.81
CA ARG A 88 9.07 -12.91 12.97
C ARG A 88 9.76 -11.56 13.22
N LYS A 89 10.95 -11.33 12.65
CA LYS A 89 11.67 -10.04 12.69
C LYS A 89 11.04 -8.97 11.79
N SER A 90 10.22 -9.36 10.81
CA SER A 90 9.55 -8.41 9.90
C SER A 90 8.47 -7.57 10.59
N VAL A 91 8.00 -8.00 11.77
CA VAL A 91 6.97 -7.30 12.55
C VAL A 91 7.51 -6.02 13.20
N ARG A 92 8.84 -5.81 13.22
CA ARG A 92 9.48 -4.55 13.66
C ARG A 92 9.93 -3.71 12.46
N LEU A 93 8.98 -3.22 11.68
CA LEU A 93 9.26 -2.08 10.82
C LEU A 93 9.42 -0.85 11.71
N PHE A 94 10.62 -0.28 11.77
CA PHE A 94 10.93 0.94 12.54
C PHE A 94 10.04 2.15 12.18
N ILE A 95 9.29 2.05 11.08
CA ILE A 95 8.36 3.07 10.59
C ILE A 95 7.06 3.09 11.39
N PHE A 96 6.64 1.96 11.97
CA PHE A 96 5.44 1.85 12.79
C PHE A 96 5.86 1.62 14.26
N LYS A 97 5.79 2.66 15.08
CA LYS A 97 6.04 2.59 16.53
C LYS A 97 4.75 2.43 17.32
#